data_AF-A0A661UIK0-F1
#
_entry.id   AF-A0A661UIK0-F1
#
_cell.length_a   1.000
_cell.length_b   1.000
_cell.length_c   1.000
_cell.angle_alpha   90.00
_cell.angle_beta   90.00
_cell.angle_gamma   90.00
#
_symmetry.space_group_name_H-M   'P 1'
#
loop_
_entity.id
_entity.type
_entity.pdbx_description
1 polymer ?
#
loop_
_entity_poly.entity_id
_entity_poly.type
_entity_poly.pdbx_seq_one_letter_code
_entity_poly.pdbx_strand_id
1 'polypeptide(L)'
;YYIALIFLLQEKYEGGLKFAQKLVNNEYSIQKIPPIKLLIARSLAGLKRTEEAINLFDAIIADNPRTAVSAEAAFFAGEMYFNILHDYEKAIEYYGKVQSEYRNSEFVKQALSKSAVASQIIQYYNPNSEIATEELVNQQFKLAEFYFETLNLPDSAMIVYDKILERKNILSLELDSLLIHKDSLIAQLDTFRVADSTTATDSVSFEITSSDSVAADSSSSEEKILDKKTLLKTELQKTENKIKSIKDDIDKFNTEIIPRIIFTKLWLYKNLYNDSLRTEEFFRKLENNYPENRFTEAARLLIKKQPTFPDSSEEKNDLEIYKEAVKLLDSEPEIAVKKLISITTKPNDPLALKAAYTIGYIEYFILNDSLTAKTYFDSILTKNPDSEFSSEIKKFYDGNSFIKLEQLPYLQELKEKEAKKQETESSENKNETESSSIENEPMKNIEENQETNSLPEQNNE
;
A
#
# COMPACT_ATOMS: atom_id res chain seq x y z
N TYR A 1 16.36 18.33 43.64
CA TYR A 1 16.21 18.25 42.17
C TYR A 1 16.08 16.80 41.73
N TYR A 2 17.13 15.98 41.87
CA TYR A 2 17.16 14.60 41.37
C TYR A 2 16.01 13.70 41.84
N ILE A 3 15.50 13.87 43.06
CA ILE A 3 14.32 13.13 43.53
C ILE A 3 13.12 13.39 42.61
N ALA A 4 12.78 14.65 42.35
CA ALA A 4 11.66 15.00 41.47
C ALA A 4 11.88 14.50 40.03
N LEU A 5 13.12 14.59 39.53
CA LEU A 5 13.49 14.05 38.22
C LEU A 5 13.31 12.52 38.15
N ILE A 6 13.73 11.78 39.18
CA ILE A 6 13.55 10.32 39.23
C ILE A 6 12.07 9.95 39.24
N PHE A 7 11.24 10.64 40.02
CA PHE A 7 9.80 10.40 40.02
C PHE A 7 9.19 10.64 38.62
N LEU A 8 9.62 11.71 37.95
CA LEU A 8 9.19 12.03 36.59
C LEU A 8 9.60 10.95 35.58
N LEU A 9 10.85 10.47 35.65
CA LEU A 9 11.36 9.40 34.78
C LEU A 9 10.69 8.04 35.05
N GLN A 10 10.11 7.85 36.24
CA GLN A 10 9.31 6.69 36.59
C GLN A 10 7.80 6.87 36.28
N GLU A 11 7.43 7.95 35.58
CA GLU A 11 6.05 8.31 35.25
C GLU A 11 5.13 8.51 36.48
N LYS A 12 5.73 8.69 37.66
CA LYS A 12 5.02 9.00 38.91
C LYS A 12 4.85 10.50 39.05
N TYR A 13 4.06 11.08 38.15
CA TYR A 13 3.97 12.52 37.95
C TYR A 13 3.48 13.29 39.19
N GLU A 14 2.54 12.74 39.97
CA GLU A 14 2.10 13.35 41.25
C GLU A 14 3.27 13.52 42.23
N GLY A 15 4.12 12.50 42.35
CA GLY A 15 5.32 12.57 43.20
C GLY A 15 6.32 13.59 42.67
N GLY A 16 6.57 13.57 41.36
CA GLY A 16 7.46 14.51 40.68
C GLY A 16 7.04 15.96 40.91
N LEU A 17 5.76 16.25 40.69
CA LEU A 17 5.14 17.55 40.92
C LEU A 17 5.30 17.99 42.37
N LYS A 18 4.90 17.14 43.33
CA LYS A 18 4.98 17.45 44.76
C LYS A 18 6.40 17.82 45.21
N PHE A 19 7.40 17.02 44.82
CA PHE A 19 8.78 17.26 45.22
C PHE A 19 9.38 18.48 44.51
N ALA A 20 9.03 18.73 43.24
CA ALA A 20 9.49 19.90 42.51
C ALA A 20 8.87 21.20 43.06
N GLN A 21 7.57 21.20 43.40
CA GLN A 21 6.90 22.35 44.03
C GLN A 21 7.49 22.69 45.40
N LYS A 22 7.78 21.67 46.22
CA LYS A 22 8.46 21.87 47.50
C LYS A 22 9.86 22.46 47.31
N LEU A 23 10.57 22.02 46.28
CA LEU A 23 11.92 22.49 46.00
C LEU A 23 11.92 23.95 45.53
N VAL A 24 11.02 24.33 44.61
CA VAL A 24 10.98 25.70 44.07
C VAL A 24 10.65 26.73 45.16
N ASN A 25 9.81 26.38 46.12
CA ASN A 25 9.44 27.27 47.24
C ASN A 25 10.57 27.50 48.24
N ASN A 26 11.58 26.62 48.28
CA ASN A 26 12.71 26.68 49.21
C ASN A 26 14.04 27.02 48.51
N GLU A 27 14.02 27.26 47.21
CA GLU A 27 15.21 27.56 46.42
C GLU A 27 15.39 29.08 46.29
N TYR A 28 16.52 29.58 46.82
CA TYR A 28 16.87 31.00 46.78
C TYR A 28 17.78 31.33 45.58
N SER A 29 18.39 30.32 44.95
CA SER A 29 19.25 30.51 43.79
C SER A 29 18.42 30.70 42.53
N ILE A 30 18.36 31.94 42.03
CA ILE A 30 17.61 32.31 40.82
C ILE A 30 17.96 31.42 39.62
N GLN A 31 19.23 31.05 39.45
CA GLN A 31 19.69 30.20 38.34
C GLN A 31 19.17 28.77 38.40
N LYS A 32 18.78 28.27 39.58
CA LYS A 32 18.26 26.90 39.77
C LYS A 32 16.75 26.82 39.61
N ILE A 33 16.03 27.94 39.67
CA ILE A 33 14.58 27.98 39.60
C ILE A 33 14.04 27.47 38.26
N PRO A 34 14.56 27.90 37.08
CA PRO A 34 13.99 27.48 35.79
C PRO A 34 14.05 25.97 35.54
N PRO A 35 15.16 25.25 35.80
CA PRO A 35 15.18 23.78 35.70
C PRO A 35 14.17 23.10 36.62
N ILE A 36 13.91 23.65 37.82
CA ILE A 36 12.90 23.09 38.74
C ILE A 36 11.49 23.34 38.20
N LYS A 37 11.21 24.55 37.70
CA LYS A 37 9.93 24.87 37.04
C LYS A 37 9.70 23.98 35.82
N LEU A 38 10.74 23.63 35.08
CA LEU A 38 10.65 22.69 33.98
C LEU A 38 10.20 21.29 34.42
N LEU A 39 10.70 20.79 35.56
CA LEU A 39 10.22 19.52 36.14
C LEU A 39 8.74 19.60 36.54
N ILE A 40 8.28 20.75 37.04
CA ILE A 40 6.87 21.00 37.35
C ILE A 40 6.05 20.93 36.06
N ALA A 41 6.43 21.67 35.01
CA ALA A 41 5.73 21.71 33.74
C ALA A 41 5.60 20.31 33.10
N ARG A 42 6.70 19.56 33.06
CA ARG A 42 6.71 18.19 32.54
C ARG A 42 5.87 17.23 33.40
N SER A 43 5.84 17.39 34.73
CA SER A 43 4.96 16.60 35.60
C SER A 43 3.48 16.93 35.37
N LEU A 44 3.14 18.21 35.22
CA LEU A 44 1.79 18.66 34.88
C LEU A 44 1.32 18.10 33.53
N ALA A 45 2.21 18.11 32.52
CA ALA A 45 1.94 17.51 31.22
C ALA A 45 1.64 16.01 31.35
N GLY A 46 2.43 15.26 32.12
CA GLY A 46 2.19 13.84 32.39
C GLY A 46 0.87 13.56 33.12
N LEU A 47 0.42 14.48 33.98
CA LEU A 47 -0.91 14.44 34.63
C LEU A 47 -2.05 14.90 33.71
N LYS A 48 -1.77 15.20 32.44
CA LYS A 48 -2.71 15.77 31.47
C LYS A 48 -3.32 17.10 31.91
N ARG A 49 -2.66 17.84 32.81
CA ARG A 49 -2.98 19.22 33.18
C ARG A 49 -2.35 20.17 32.16
N THR A 50 -2.80 20.05 30.91
CA THR A 50 -2.15 20.62 29.72
C THR A 50 -2.12 22.14 29.72
N GLU A 51 -3.19 22.81 30.18
CA GLU A 51 -3.23 24.28 30.29
C GLU A 51 -2.20 24.82 31.28
N GLU A 52 -2.05 24.18 32.45
CA GLU A 52 -1.06 24.62 33.45
C GLU A 52 0.37 24.32 32.97
N ALA A 53 0.56 23.18 32.31
CA ALA A 53 1.84 22.81 31.72
C ALA A 53 2.27 23.81 30.65
N ILE A 54 1.38 24.16 29.71
CA ILE A 54 1.72 25.07 28.61
C ILE A 54 2.04 26.48 29.12
N ASN A 55 1.23 27.00 30.04
CA ASN A 55 1.48 28.30 30.66
C ASN A 55 2.86 28.35 31.33
N LEU A 56 3.27 27.25 31.97
CA LEU A 56 4.57 27.17 32.62
C LEU A 56 5.72 26.99 31.63
N PHE A 57 5.54 26.21 30.56
CA PHE A 57 6.53 26.12 29.47
C PHE A 57 6.76 27.48 28.82
N ASP A 58 5.68 28.19 28.46
CA ASP A 58 5.75 29.52 27.85
C ASP A 58 6.41 30.54 28.78
N ALA A 59 6.09 30.50 30.08
CA ALA A 59 6.76 31.34 31.07
C ALA A 59 8.26 31.03 31.15
N ILE A 60 8.69 29.77 31.13
CA ILE A 60 10.11 29.42 31.14
C ILE A 60 10.83 29.95 29.90
N ILE A 61 10.21 29.81 28.72
CA ILE A 61 10.75 30.29 27.44
C ILE A 61 10.88 31.81 27.45
N ALA A 62 9.83 32.52 27.88
CA ALA A 62 9.79 33.98 27.92
C ALA A 62 10.73 34.58 28.97
N ASP A 63 10.81 33.99 30.16
CA ASP A 63 11.61 34.50 31.29
C ASP A 63 13.12 34.19 31.13
N ASN A 64 13.48 33.19 30.32
CA ASN A 64 14.87 32.71 30.19
C ASN A 64 15.31 32.63 28.71
N PRO A 65 15.12 33.69 27.91
CA PRO A 65 15.36 33.63 26.48
C PRO A 65 16.81 33.31 26.17
N ARG A 66 17.01 32.53 25.11
CA ARG A 66 18.33 32.12 24.61
C ARG A 66 19.17 31.25 25.54
N THR A 67 18.53 30.38 26.31
CA THR A 67 19.21 29.51 27.27
C THR A 67 18.96 28.03 26.98
N ALA A 68 19.79 27.16 27.56
CA ALA A 68 19.57 25.71 27.45
C ALA A 68 18.21 25.29 28.02
N VAL A 69 17.76 25.93 29.11
CA VAL A 69 16.48 25.59 29.74
C VAL A 69 15.28 26.09 28.94
N SER A 70 15.37 27.22 28.22
CA SER A 70 14.29 27.66 27.31
C SER A 70 14.19 26.74 26.10
N ALA A 71 15.31 26.28 25.55
CA ALA A 71 15.31 25.27 24.49
C ALA A 71 14.77 23.92 24.94
N GLU A 72 15.10 23.47 26.16
CA GLU A 72 14.54 22.25 26.75
C GLU A 72 13.03 22.39 27.02
N ALA A 73 12.58 23.54 27.53
CA ALA A 73 11.16 23.83 27.71
C ALA A 73 10.38 23.83 26.39
N ALA A 74 10.93 24.46 25.34
CA ALA A 74 10.35 24.44 24.01
C ALA A 74 10.25 23.01 23.45
N PHE A 75 11.28 22.19 23.65
CA PHE A 75 11.26 20.80 23.21
C PHE A 75 10.15 19.99 23.89
N PHE A 76 10.03 20.06 25.22
CA PHE A 76 9.00 19.31 25.95
C PHE A 76 7.59 19.87 25.76
N ALA A 77 7.42 21.16 25.50
CA ALA A 77 6.15 21.71 25.03
C ALA A 77 5.76 21.12 23.67
N GLY A 78 6.72 21.00 22.74
CA GLY A 78 6.56 20.29 21.47
C GLY A 78 6.13 18.83 21.67
N GLU A 79 6.80 18.08 22.55
CA GLU A 79 6.41 16.70 22.89
C GLU A 79 5.00 16.61 23.51
N MET A 80 4.58 17.60 24.30
CA MET A 80 3.23 17.65 24.85
C MET A 80 2.18 17.85 23.74
N TYR A 81 2.41 18.82 22.84
CA TYR A 81 1.53 19.03 21.68
C TYR A 81 1.48 17.81 20.77
N PHE A 82 2.62 17.17 20.55
CA PHE A 82 2.74 15.99 19.68
C PHE A 82 2.04 14.75 20.27
N ASN A 83 2.36 14.40 21.52
CA ASN A 83 1.95 13.11 22.11
C ASN A 83 0.62 13.17 22.87
N ILE A 84 0.25 14.33 23.43
CA ILE A 84 -0.91 14.45 24.33
C ILE A 84 -2.07 15.18 23.64
N LEU A 85 -1.80 16.32 23.02
CA LEU A 85 -2.83 17.12 22.37
C LEU A 85 -3.08 16.72 20.91
N HIS A 86 -2.12 16.04 20.29
CA HIS A 86 -2.11 15.69 18.86
C HIS A 86 -2.31 16.91 17.94
N ASP A 87 -1.82 18.07 18.37
CA ASP A 87 -1.78 19.31 17.59
C ASP A 87 -0.37 19.41 16.98
N TYR A 88 -0.25 18.89 15.77
CA TYR A 88 1.04 18.74 15.11
C TYR A 88 1.58 20.08 14.61
N GLU A 89 0.69 21.01 14.25
CA GLU A 89 1.01 22.37 13.87
C GLU A 89 1.69 23.10 15.03
N LYS A 90 1.10 23.04 16.23
CA LYS A 90 1.74 23.59 17.44
C LYS A 90 3.01 22.84 17.80
N ALA A 91 3.05 21.52 17.65
CA ALA A 91 4.28 20.77 17.89
C ALA A 91 5.44 21.29 17.01
N ILE A 92 5.20 21.50 15.71
CA ILE A 92 6.18 22.09 14.77
C ILE A 92 6.63 23.47 15.24
N GLU A 93 5.70 24.33 15.67
CA GLU A 93 6.00 25.67 16.18
C GLU A 93 7.00 25.60 17.36
N TYR A 94 6.71 24.75 18.35
CA TYR A 94 7.56 24.63 19.55
C TYR A 94 8.88 23.91 19.28
N TYR A 95 8.91 22.90 18.41
CA TYR A 95 10.17 22.29 17.99
C TYR A 95 11.06 23.29 17.24
N GLY A 96 10.48 24.17 16.42
CA GLY A 96 11.19 25.26 15.75
C GLY A 96 11.85 26.23 16.74
N LYS A 97 11.19 26.49 17.89
CA LYS A 97 11.74 27.34 18.95
C LYS A 97 13.03 26.78 19.57
N VAL A 98 13.23 25.46 19.58
CA VAL A 98 14.41 24.84 20.22
C VAL A 98 15.73 25.39 19.65
N GLN A 99 15.83 25.49 18.33
CA GLN A 99 17.03 25.99 17.67
C GLN A 99 17.18 27.52 17.80
N SER A 100 16.07 28.27 17.80
CA SER A 100 16.10 29.73 17.98
C SER A 100 16.46 30.13 19.41
N GLU A 101 16.03 29.35 20.39
CA GLU A 101 16.40 29.52 21.79
C GLU A 101 17.86 29.14 22.02
N TYR A 102 18.27 27.91 21.69
CA TYR A 102 19.66 27.52 21.95
C TYR A 102 20.18 26.59 20.87
N ARG A 103 20.95 27.16 19.94
CA ARG A 103 21.55 26.45 18.80
C ARG A 103 22.42 25.24 19.20
N ASN A 104 23.04 25.30 20.39
CA ASN A 104 23.89 24.22 20.91
C ASN A 104 23.13 23.26 21.85
N SER A 105 21.80 23.35 21.92
CA SER A 105 20.98 22.45 22.72
C SER A 105 21.15 21.00 22.26
N GLU A 106 21.21 20.07 23.21
CA GLU A 106 21.18 18.62 22.92
C GLU A 106 19.91 18.21 22.18
N PHE A 107 18.83 18.99 22.32
CA PHE A 107 17.52 18.72 21.73
C PHE A 107 17.37 19.19 20.28
N VAL A 108 18.30 19.95 19.69
CA VAL A 108 18.13 20.50 18.33
C VAL A 108 17.90 19.41 17.28
N LYS A 109 18.73 18.35 17.30
CA LYS A 109 18.60 17.24 16.34
C LYS A 109 17.27 16.51 16.49
N GLN A 110 16.87 16.26 17.74
CA GLN A 110 15.63 15.56 18.04
C GLN A 110 14.40 16.40 17.67
N ALA A 111 14.42 17.71 17.97
CA ALA A 111 13.36 18.64 17.63
C ALA A 111 13.16 18.76 16.11
N LEU A 112 14.25 18.85 15.33
CA LEU A 112 14.17 18.86 13.87
C LEU A 112 13.56 17.58 13.31
N SER A 113 14.00 16.42 13.83
CA SER A 113 13.42 15.13 13.46
C SER A 113 11.93 15.06 13.79
N LYS A 114 11.53 15.44 15.01
CA LYS A 114 10.13 15.46 15.44
C LYS A 114 9.26 16.46 14.69
N SER A 115 9.83 17.60 14.27
CA SER A 115 9.13 18.60 13.45
C SER A 115 8.90 18.10 12.01
N ALA A 116 9.90 17.45 11.41
CA ALA A 116 9.74 16.81 10.09
C ALA A 116 8.66 15.72 10.13
N VAL A 117 8.67 14.93 11.20
CA VAL A 117 7.67 13.91 11.49
C VAL A 117 6.27 14.51 11.58
N ALA A 118 6.07 15.53 12.41
CA ALA A 118 4.80 16.23 12.54
C ALA A 118 4.33 16.80 11.19
N SER A 119 5.25 17.32 10.38
CA SER A 119 4.94 17.84 9.04
C SER A 119 4.45 16.73 8.10
N GLN A 120 5.07 15.56 8.13
CA GLN A 120 4.64 14.41 7.33
C GLN A 120 3.30 13.87 7.81
N ILE A 121 3.03 13.89 9.11
CA ILE A 121 1.72 13.55 9.67
C ILE A 121 0.66 14.50 9.09
N ILE A 122 0.87 15.81 9.15
CA ILE A 122 -0.06 16.80 8.57
C ILE A 122 -0.24 16.59 7.07
N GLN A 123 0.86 16.34 6.34
CA GLN A 123 0.82 16.15 4.89
C GLN A 123 -0.09 14.96 4.48
N TYR A 124 -0.04 13.87 5.23
CA TYR A 124 -0.83 12.67 4.93
C TYR A 124 -2.17 12.61 5.69
N TYR A 125 -2.32 13.38 6.77
CA TYR A 125 -3.54 13.44 7.55
C TYR A 125 -4.46 14.52 6.98
N ASN A 126 -5.34 14.11 6.06
CA ASN A 126 -6.36 15.01 5.51
C ASN A 126 -7.78 14.56 5.88
N PRO A 127 -8.31 14.98 7.04
CA PRO A 127 -9.62 14.53 7.53
C PRO A 127 -10.80 14.98 6.64
N ASN A 128 -10.63 16.00 5.78
CA ASN A 128 -11.71 16.66 5.03
C ASN A 128 -11.43 16.80 3.52
N SER A 129 -10.70 15.87 2.92
CA SER A 129 -10.34 16.03 1.51
C SER A 129 -11.45 15.60 0.54
N GLU A 130 -11.78 16.48 -0.40
CA GLU A 130 -12.54 16.18 -1.64
C GLU A 130 -11.72 15.30 -2.62
N ILE A 131 -10.63 14.66 -2.17
CA ILE A 131 -9.79 13.81 -3.01
C ILE A 131 -10.45 12.44 -3.21
N ALA A 132 -10.10 11.77 -4.30
CA ALA A 132 -10.57 10.43 -4.59
C ALA A 132 -10.21 9.46 -3.45
N THR A 133 -11.12 8.51 -3.16
CA THR A 133 -10.97 7.51 -2.10
C THR A 133 -9.61 6.79 -2.14
N GLU A 134 -9.16 6.43 -3.33
CA GLU A 134 -7.89 5.75 -3.55
C GLU A 134 -6.68 6.59 -3.10
N GLU A 135 -6.67 7.87 -3.42
CA GLU A 135 -5.58 8.77 -3.02
C GLU A 135 -5.56 8.98 -1.51
N LEU A 136 -6.73 9.11 -0.88
CA LEU A 136 -6.86 9.20 0.57
C LEU A 136 -6.31 7.94 1.25
N VAL A 137 -6.68 6.76 0.76
CA VAL A 137 -6.18 5.48 1.29
C VAL A 137 -4.67 5.36 1.12
N ASN A 138 -4.12 5.78 -0.02
CA ASN A 138 -2.68 5.77 -0.27
C ASN A 138 -1.92 6.68 0.70
N GLN A 139 -2.44 7.88 0.99
CA GLN A 139 -1.85 8.78 1.98
C GLN A 139 -1.89 8.17 3.39
N GLN A 140 -2.99 7.53 3.76
CA GLN A 140 -3.11 6.85 5.05
C GLN A 140 -2.16 5.65 5.16
N PHE A 141 -1.95 4.88 4.10
CA PHE A 141 -0.92 3.83 4.10
C PHE A 141 0.49 4.40 4.31
N LYS A 142 0.84 5.49 3.62
CA LYS A 142 2.13 6.17 3.79
C LYS A 142 2.31 6.65 5.22
N LEU A 143 1.25 7.22 5.81
CA LEU A 143 1.26 7.66 7.20
C LEU A 143 1.47 6.50 8.17
N ALA A 144 0.76 5.38 7.97
CA ALA A 144 0.91 4.20 8.82
C ALA A 144 2.32 3.59 8.72
N GLU A 145 2.84 3.44 7.50
CA GLU A 145 4.21 2.97 7.25
C GLU A 145 5.24 3.88 7.91
N PHE A 146 5.06 5.19 7.79
CA PHE A 146 5.91 6.15 8.47
C PHE A 146 5.88 6.00 9.99
N TYR A 147 4.70 5.82 10.59
CA TYR A 147 4.55 5.60 12.02
C TYR A 147 5.31 4.36 12.51
N PHE A 148 5.25 3.22 11.82
CA PHE A 148 5.89 2.02 12.33
C PHE A 148 7.35 1.86 11.88
N GLU A 149 7.71 2.19 10.63
CA GLU A 149 9.08 2.02 10.11
C GLU A 149 10.01 3.14 10.58
N THR A 150 9.58 4.40 10.48
CA THR A 150 10.46 5.54 10.76
C THR A 150 10.42 5.94 12.23
N LEU A 151 9.23 5.89 12.83
CA LEU A 151 9.03 6.39 14.20
C LEU A 151 9.07 5.32 15.27
N ASN A 152 9.03 4.04 14.89
CA ASN A 152 8.88 2.93 15.82
C ASN A 152 7.66 3.13 16.76
N LEU A 153 6.57 3.67 16.21
CA LEU A 153 5.27 3.90 16.87
C LEU A 153 4.19 3.02 16.22
N PRO A 154 4.26 1.69 16.42
CA PRO A 154 3.37 0.75 15.74
C PRO A 154 1.90 0.86 16.19
N ASP A 155 1.63 1.32 17.42
CA ASP A 155 0.26 1.54 17.89
C ASP A 155 -0.42 2.68 17.10
N SER A 156 0.32 3.74 16.78
CA SER A 156 -0.19 4.83 15.93
C SER A 156 -0.50 4.33 14.51
N ALA A 157 0.33 3.44 13.96
CA ALA A 157 0.04 2.81 12.67
C ALA A 157 -1.25 1.96 12.72
N MET A 158 -1.48 1.23 13.81
CA MET A 158 -2.71 0.45 14.01
C MET A 158 -3.97 1.32 13.96
N ILE A 159 -3.94 2.49 14.62
CA ILE A 159 -5.05 3.45 14.61
C ILE A 159 -5.32 3.96 13.18
N VAL A 160 -4.27 4.25 12.40
CA VAL A 160 -4.45 4.66 11.00
C VAL A 160 -5.09 3.53 10.18
N TYR A 161 -4.67 2.28 10.38
CA TYR A 161 -5.31 1.14 9.72
C TYR A 161 -6.77 0.96 10.12
N ASP A 162 -7.13 1.17 11.40
CA ASP A 162 -8.53 1.12 11.84
C ASP A 162 -9.37 2.20 11.18
N LYS A 163 -8.86 3.43 11.05
CA LYS A 163 -9.53 4.51 10.31
C LYS A 163 -9.77 4.18 8.84
N ILE A 164 -8.80 3.53 8.17
CA ILE A 164 -9.00 3.05 6.79
C ILE A 164 -10.16 2.05 6.73
N LEU A 165 -10.24 1.12 7.68
CA LEU A 165 -11.33 0.13 7.74
C LEU A 165 -12.68 0.78 8.01
N GLU A 166 -12.76 1.78 8.89
CA GLU A 166 -13.97 2.56 9.15
C GLU A 166 -14.49 3.28 7.91
N ARG A 167 -13.59 3.73 7.02
CA ARG A 167 -13.98 4.41 5.77
C ARG A 167 -14.87 3.56 4.89
N LYS A 168 -14.66 2.23 4.83
CA LYS A 168 -15.56 1.33 4.09
C LYS A 168 -16.99 1.40 4.61
N ASN A 169 -17.17 1.47 5.93
CA ASN A 169 -18.50 1.56 6.53
C ASN A 169 -19.18 2.88 6.14
N ILE A 170 -18.43 3.98 6.13
CA ILE A 170 -18.91 5.29 5.65
C ILE A 170 -19.35 5.21 4.19
N LEU A 171 -18.53 4.61 3.32
CA LEU A 171 -18.87 4.42 1.90
C LEU A 171 -20.12 3.55 1.71
N SER A 172 -20.29 2.52 2.55
CA SER A 172 -21.46 1.63 2.50
C SER A 172 -22.74 2.38 2.89
N LEU A 173 -22.69 3.20 3.94
CA LEU A 173 -23.81 4.06 4.35
C LEU A 173 -24.15 5.11 3.28
N GLU A 174 -23.12 5.69 2.66
CA GLU A 174 -23.31 6.64 1.55
C GLU A 174 -23.96 5.95 0.35
N LEU A 175 -23.53 4.73 0.01
CA LEU A 175 -24.13 3.92 -1.04
C LEU A 175 -25.63 3.66 -0.78
N ASP A 176 -25.99 3.24 0.42
CA ASP A 176 -27.38 2.97 0.80
C ASP A 176 -28.24 4.22 0.66
N SER A 177 -27.73 5.37 1.13
CA SER A 177 -28.41 6.65 0.98
C SER A 177 -28.60 7.05 -0.49
N LEU A 178 -27.60 6.82 -1.34
CA LEU A 178 -27.68 7.16 -2.76
C LEU A 178 -28.64 6.23 -3.52
N LEU A 179 -28.74 4.96 -3.14
CA LEU A 179 -29.71 4.03 -3.71
C LEU A 179 -31.15 4.48 -3.41
N ILE A 180 -31.43 4.88 -2.17
CA ILE A 180 -32.74 5.44 -1.79
C ILE A 180 -33.03 6.73 -2.58
N HIS A 181 -32.04 7.61 -2.70
CA HIS A 181 -32.18 8.86 -3.47
C HIS A 181 -32.47 8.56 -4.94
N LYS A 182 -31.75 7.61 -5.53
CA LYS A 182 -31.98 7.14 -6.90
C LYS A 182 -33.41 6.63 -7.09
N ASP A 183 -33.92 5.80 -6.19
CA ASP A 183 -35.28 5.27 -6.27
C ASP A 183 -36.34 6.38 -6.17
N SER A 184 -36.10 7.38 -5.31
CA SER A 184 -36.95 8.58 -5.21
C SER A 184 -36.96 9.38 -6.51
N LEU A 185 -35.79 9.59 -7.14
CA LEU A 185 -35.69 10.29 -8.42
C LEU A 185 -36.41 9.54 -9.55
N ILE A 186 -36.30 8.20 -9.58
CA ILE A 186 -37.01 7.35 -10.54
C ILE A 186 -38.53 7.48 -10.32
N ALA A 187 -39.01 7.36 -9.08
CA ALA A 187 -40.42 7.52 -8.76
C ALA A 187 -40.96 8.88 -9.19
N GLN A 188 -40.21 9.97 -8.95
CA GLN A 188 -40.56 11.31 -9.42
C GLN A 188 -40.65 11.37 -10.95
N LEU A 189 -39.70 10.77 -11.68
CA LEU A 189 -39.73 10.71 -13.14
C LEU A 189 -40.91 9.89 -13.68
N ASP A 190 -41.31 8.83 -12.99
CA ASP A 190 -42.45 8.00 -13.37
C ASP A 190 -43.79 8.73 -13.16
N THR A 191 -43.91 9.63 -12.17
CA THR A 191 -45.11 10.48 -12.05
C THR A 191 -45.34 11.36 -13.27
N PHE A 192 -44.26 11.85 -13.90
CA PHE A 192 -44.37 12.61 -15.16
C PHE A 192 -44.79 11.73 -16.34
N ARG A 193 -44.42 10.45 -16.36
CA ARG A 193 -44.87 9.50 -17.40
C ARG A 193 -46.37 9.21 -17.31
N VAL A 194 -46.89 9.09 -16.09
CA VAL A 194 -48.33 8.87 -15.86
C VAL A 194 -49.14 10.12 -16.23
N ALA A 195 -48.65 11.32 -15.87
CA ALA A 195 -49.28 12.58 -16.26
C ALA A 195 -49.37 12.76 -17.79
N ASP A 196 -48.30 12.38 -18.53
CA ASP A 196 -48.27 12.38 -20.01
C ASP A 196 -49.30 11.39 -20.62
N SER A 197 -49.67 10.33 -19.90
CA SER A 197 -50.66 9.34 -20.38
C SER A 197 -52.11 9.73 -20.09
N THR A 198 -52.36 10.43 -18.97
CA THR A 198 -53.71 10.87 -18.58
C THR A 198 -54.21 12.06 -19.38
N THR A 199 -53.32 12.87 -19.97
CA THR A 199 -53.71 13.93 -20.92
C THR A 199 -54.08 13.39 -22.31
N ALA A 200 -53.77 12.12 -22.60
CA ALA A 200 -54.03 11.49 -23.89
C ALA A 200 -55.33 10.67 -23.95
N THR A 201 -56.01 10.39 -22.84
CA THR A 201 -57.12 9.41 -22.82
C THR A 201 -58.49 9.92 -22.37
N ASP A 202 -58.72 11.23 -22.24
CA ASP A 202 -60.06 11.75 -21.89
C ASP A 202 -60.66 12.67 -22.96
N SER A 203 -60.63 12.19 -24.21
CA SER A 203 -61.57 12.63 -25.25
C SER A 203 -62.66 11.57 -25.45
N VAL A 204 -63.31 11.17 -24.35
CA VAL A 204 -64.65 10.58 -24.44
C VAL A 204 -65.63 11.73 -24.68
N SER A 205 -66.27 11.67 -25.83
CA SER A 205 -67.18 12.67 -26.38
C SER A 205 -68.35 12.90 -25.43
N PHE A 206 -68.43 14.09 -24.83
CA PHE A 206 -69.69 14.63 -24.34
C PHE A 206 -69.92 15.98 -25.01
N GLU A 207 -70.79 15.98 -26.01
CA GLU A 207 -71.29 17.20 -26.65
C GLU A 207 -72.02 18.06 -25.61
N ILE A 208 -71.40 19.16 -25.20
CA ILE A 208 -72.15 20.37 -24.82
C ILE A 208 -71.54 21.54 -25.58
N THR A 209 -72.40 22.14 -26.38
CA THR A 209 -72.20 23.32 -27.20
C THR A 209 -71.80 24.57 -26.41
N SER A 210 -71.17 25.48 -27.14
CA SER A 210 -71.08 26.94 -26.94
C SER A 210 -69.98 27.50 -26.02
N SER A 211 -69.06 28.21 -26.69
CA SER A 211 -68.47 29.51 -26.33
C SER A 211 -68.05 29.73 -24.89
N ASP A 212 -66.76 29.93 -24.62
CA ASP A 212 -66.11 31.24 -24.67
C ASP A 212 -64.62 31.09 -24.35
N SER A 213 -63.85 32.05 -24.86
CA SER A 213 -62.43 32.29 -24.72
C SER A 213 -61.79 32.09 -23.33
N VAL A 214 -60.76 31.24 -23.26
CA VAL A 214 -59.52 31.52 -22.50
C VAL A 214 -58.35 30.72 -23.10
N ALA A 215 -57.67 31.29 -24.08
CA ALA A 215 -56.32 30.87 -24.44
C ALA A 215 -55.36 31.47 -23.42
N ALA A 216 -55.24 30.82 -22.26
CA ALA A 216 -54.33 31.23 -21.19
C ALA A 216 -53.29 30.12 -20.96
N ASP A 217 -52.04 30.43 -21.35
CA ASP A 217 -50.81 30.03 -20.64
C ASP A 217 -50.43 28.53 -20.56
N SER A 218 -50.83 27.70 -21.54
CA SER A 218 -50.39 26.30 -21.59
C SER A 218 -48.91 26.13 -21.95
N SER A 219 -48.35 27.01 -22.79
CA SER A 219 -46.97 26.89 -23.28
C SER A 219 -45.92 27.12 -22.19
N SER A 220 -46.15 28.06 -21.25
CA SER A 220 -45.20 28.35 -20.18
C SER A 220 -45.18 27.27 -19.09
N SER A 221 -46.27 26.51 -18.97
CA SER A 221 -46.43 25.42 -18.01
C SER A 221 -45.77 24.14 -18.52
N GLU A 222 -45.92 23.83 -19.81
CA GLU A 222 -45.26 22.69 -20.47
C GLU A 222 -43.73 22.86 -20.54
N GLU A 223 -43.25 24.07 -20.82
CA GLU A 223 -41.81 24.39 -20.85
C GLU A 223 -41.17 24.19 -19.45
N LYS A 224 -41.83 24.66 -18.38
CA LYS A 224 -41.39 24.44 -16.98
C LYS A 224 -41.38 22.97 -16.56
N ILE A 225 -42.33 22.17 -17.07
CA ILE A 225 -42.38 20.72 -16.80
C ILE A 225 -41.22 20.01 -17.51
N LEU A 226 -40.94 20.37 -18.76
CA LEU A 226 -39.83 19.82 -19.54
C LEU A 226 -38.47 20.15 -18.91
N ASP A 227 -38.30 21.37 -18.41
CA ASP A 227 -37.09 21.80 -17.68
C ASP A 227 -36.89 20.98 -16.40
N LYS A 228 -37.95 20.79 -15.61
CA LYS A 228 -37.90 19.99 -14.38
C LYS A 228 -37.58 18.51 -14.64
N LYS A 229 -38.16 17.93 -15.70
CA LYS A 229 -37.88 16.55 -16.14
C LYS A 229 -36.41 16.38 -16.58
N THR A 230 -35.86 17.39 -17.26
CA THR A 230 -34.46 17.40 -17.70
C THR A 230 -33.49 17.54 -16.53
N LEU A 231 -33.83 18.38 -15.55
CA LEU A 231 -33.06 18.52 -14.30
C LEU A 231 -33.02 17.20 -13.52
N LEU A 232 -34.17 16.56 -13.31
CA LEU A 232 -34.26 15.26 -12.60
C LEU A 232 -33.47 14.16 -13.30
N LYS A 233 -33.50 14.09 -14.64
CA LYS A 233 -32.67 13.13 -15.40
C LYS A 233 -31.18 13.37 -15.21
N THR A 234 -30.77 14.64 -15.21
CA THR A 234 -29.37 15.03 -14.99
C THR A 234 -28.91 14.65 -13.59
N GLU A 235 -29.75 14.88 -12.58
CA GLU A 235 -29.47 14.49 -11.20
C GLU A 235 -29.43 12.97 -11.02
N LEU A 236 -30.33 12.24 -11.69
CA LEU A 236 -30.32 10.77 -11.72
C LEU A 236 -29.01 10.25 -12.32
N GLN A 237 -28.58 10.77 -13.47
CA GLN A 237 -27.33 10.36 -14.10
C GLN A 237 -26.11 10.63 -13.20
N LYS A 238 -26.06 11.80 -12.54
CA LYS A 238 -25.01 12.12 -11.56
C LYS A 238 -25.01 11.13 -10.39
N THR A 239 -26.19 10.82 -9.87
CA THR A 239 -26.39 9.87 -8.76
C THR A 239 -25.93 8.46 -9.17
N GLU A 240 -26.28 8.01 -10.37
CA GLU A 240 -25.86 6.70 -10.91
C GLU A 240 -24.34 6.59 -11.09
N ASN A 241 -23.71 7.64 -11.63
CA ASN A 241 -22.27 7.70 -11.76
C ASN A 241 -21.58 7.63 -10.39
N LYS A 242 -22.12 8.33 -9.38
CA LYS A 242 -21.60 8.31 -8.01
C LYS A 242 -21.77 6.94 -7.35
N ILE A 243 -22.94 6.31 -7.51
CA ILE A 243 -23.20 4.94 -7.05
C ILE A 243 -22.18 3.97 -7.66
N LYS A 244 -21.92 4.07 -8.97
CA LYS A 244 -20.93 3.23 -9.64
C LYS A 244 -19.55 3.43 -9.03
N SER A 245 -19.10 4.67 -8.89
CA SER A 245 -17.80 4.99 -8.29
C SER A 245 -17.64 4.43 -6.87
N ILE A 246 -18.67 4.55 -6.03
CA ILE A 246 -18.62 4.06 -4.64
C ILE A 246 -18.61 2.53 -4.60
N LYS A 247 -19.34 1.86 -5.50
CA LYS A 247 -19.27 0.39 -5.62
C LYS A 247 -17.88 -0.07 -6.02
N ASP A 248 -17.28 0.57 -7.03
CA ASP A 248 -15.92 0.27 -7.47
C ASP A 248 -14.91 0.46 -6.31
N ASP A 249 -15.07 1.51 -5.51
CA ASP A 249 -14.26 1.74 -4.31
C ASP A 249 -14.47 0.64 -3.25
N ILE A 250 -15.72 0.27 -2.93
CA ILE A 250 -16.02 -0.79 -1.96
C ILE A 250 -15.45 -2.14 -2.42
N ASP A 251 -15.50 -2.43 -3.72
CA ASP A 251 -14.93 -3.65 -4.28
C ASP A 251 -13.41 -3.66 -4.12
N LYS A 252 -12.71 -2.56 -4.42
CA LYS A 252 -11.27 -2.41 -4.12
C LYS A 252 -10.97 -2.59 -2.63
N PHE A 253 -11.84 -2.09 -1.76
CA PHE A 253 -11.70 -2.31 -0.31
C PHE A 253 -11.72 -3.80 0.04
N ASN A 254 -12.67 -4.53 -0.54
CA ASN A 254 -12.84 -5.96 -0.27
C ASN A 254 -11.71 -6.81 -0.86
N THR A 255 -11.24 -6.48 -2.07
CA THR A 255 -10.28 -7.32 -2.80
C THR A 255 -8.82 -7.00 -2.48
N GLU A 256 -8.49 -5.75 -2.18
CA GLU A 256 -7.10 -5.31 -2.05
C GLU A 256 -6.78 -4.67 -0.70
N ILE A 257 -7.58 -3.68 -0.27
CA ILE A 257 -7.21 -2.82 0.87
C ILE A 257 -7.35 -3.58 2.20
N ILE A 258 -8.48 -4.24 2.44
CA ILE A 258 -8.72 -4.96 3.69
C ILE A 258 -7.75 -6.13 3.87
N PRO A 259 -7.53 -7.01 2.87
CA PRO A 259 -6.55 -8.09 2.99
C PRO A 259 -5.13 -7.56 3.24
N ARG A 260 -4.75 -6.45 2.59
CA ARG A 260 -3.47 -5.78 2.85
C ARG A 260 -3.34 -5.34 4.31
N ILE A 261 -4.36 -4.66 4.84
CA ILE A 261 -4.37 -4.19 6.24
C ILE A 261 -4.29 -5.37 7.20
N ILE A 262 -5.10 -6.42 6.99
CA ILE A 262 -5.08 -7.60 7.86
C ILE A 262 -3.69 -8.25 7.86
N PHE A 263 -3.06 -8.39 6.69
CA PHE A 263 -1.70 -8.90 6.58
C PHE A 263 -0.68 -8.00 7.29
N THR A 264 -0.76 -6.68 7.12
CA THR A 264 0.16 -5.76 7.81
C THR A 264 -0.01 -5.83 9.33
N LYS A 265 -1.25 -5.90 9.84
CA LYS A 265 -1.52 -6.09 11.27
C LYS A 265 -0.95 -7.41 11.78
N LEU A 266 -1.16 -8.50 11.04
CA LEU A 266 -0.59 -9.82 11.34
C LEU A 266 0.93 -9.75 11.43
N TRP A 267 1.59 -9.09 10.48
CA TRP A 267 3.04 -8.88 10.48
C TRP A 267 3.51 -8.10 11.70
N LEU A 268 2.83 -7.00 12.07
CA LEU A 268 3.14 -6.22 13.26
C LEU A 268 2.99 -7.05 14.54
N TYR A 269 1.88 -7.78 14.70
CA TYR A 269 1.67 -8.65 15.86
C TYR A 269 2.72 -9.77 15.97
N LYS A 270 3.14 -10.33 14.83
CA LYS A 270 4.14 -11.39 14.81
C LYS A 270 5.54 -10.87 15.15
N ASN A 271 5.97 -9.80 14.49
CA ASN A 271 7.38 -9.41 14.50
C ASN A 271 7.71 -8.37 15.56
N LEU A 272 6.75 -7.53 15.95
CA LEU A 272 7.00 -6.39 16.85
C LEU A 272 6.39 -6.61 18.22
N TYR A 273 5.12 -7.03 18.28
CA TYR A 273 4.45 -7.30 19.57
C TYR A 273 4.69 -8.71 20.10
N ASN A 274 5.13 -9.64 19.25
CA ASN A 274 5.28 -11.06 19.58
C ASN A 274 4.01 -11.68 20.20
N ASP A 275 2.83 -11.22 19.75
CA ASP A 275 1.51 -11.66 20.22
C ASP A 275 0.97 -12.77 19.30
N SER A 276 1.25 -14.01 19.68
CA SER A 276 0.83 -15.20 18.92
C SER A 276 -0.68 -15.34 18.78
N LEU A 277 -1.48 -14.90 19.76
CA LEU A 277 -2.94 -15.02 19.73
C LEU A 277 -3.51 -14.07 18.68
N ARG A 278 -3.06 -12.81 18.68
CA ARG A 278 -3.48 -11.82 17.68
C ARG A 278 -2.96 -12.17 16.29
N THR A 279 -1.72 -12.65 16.16
CA THR A 279 -1.20 -13.14 14.88
C THR A 279 -2.09 -14.23 14.29
N GLU A 280 -2.48 -15.22 15.09
CA GLU A 280 -3.35 -16.31 14.66
C GLU A 280 -4.78 -15.82 14.33
N GLU A 281 -5.31 -14.88 15.12
CA GLU A 281 -6.62 -14.27 14.87
C GLU A 281 -6.66 -13.60 13.47
N PHE A 282 -5.66 -12.77 13.15
CA PHE A 282 -5.61 -12.09 11.85
C PHE A 282 -5.29 -13.06 10.71
N PHE A 283 -4.53 -14.12 10.97
CA PHE A 283 -4.29 -15.16 9.97
C PHE A 283 -5.57 -15.89 9.58
N ARG A 284 -6.37 -16.34 10.56
CA ARG A 284 -7.66 -16.98 10.32
C ARG A 284 -8.62 -16.07 9.56
N LYS A 285 -8.59 -14.76 9.84
CA LYS A 285 -9.37 -13.78 9.08
C LYS A 285 -8.97 -13.75 7.60
N LEU A 286 -7.68 -13.87 7.27
CA LEU A 286 -7.22 -13.95 5.88
C LEU A 286 -7.64 -15.27 5.23
N GLU A 287 -7.43 -16.40 5.90
CA GLU A 287 -7.75 -17.70 5.31
C GLU A 287 -9.25 -17.90 5.08
N ASN A 288 -10.09 -17.52 6.05
CA ASN A 288 -11.53 -17.74 5.95
C ASN A 288 -12.20 -16.78 4.96
N ASN A 289 -11.77 -15.51 4.93
CA ASN A 289 -12.46 -14.48 4.15
C ASN A 289 -11.78 -14.19 2.80
N TYR A 290 -10.51 -14.53 2.65
CA TYR A 290 -9.68 -14.17 1.48
C TYR A 290 -8.73 -15.30 1.04
N PRO A 291 -9.18 -16.56 0.87
CA PRO A 291 -8.30 -17.72 0.71
C PRO A 291 -7.34 -17.66 -0.49
N GLU A 292 -7.76 -17.06 -1.60
CA GLU A 292 -6.97 -16.97 -2.85
C GLU A 292 -6.20 -15.64 -2.99
N ASN A 293 -6.23 -14.78 -1.98
CA ASN A 293 -5.61 -13.47 -2.05
C ASN A 293 -4.08 -13.53 -1.88
N ARG A 294 -3.35 -12.69 -2.61
CA ARG A 294 -1.87 -12.57 -2.49
C ARG A 294 -1.39 -12.31 -1.06
N PHE A 295 -2.16 -11.58 -0.26
CA PHE A 295 -1.81 -11.27 1.13
C PHE A 295 -2.05 -12.46 2.06
N THR A 296 -3.00 -13.34 1.72
CA THR A 296 -3.21 -14.62 2.41
C THR A 296 -2.07 -15.58 2.11
N GLU A 297 -1.60 -15.64 0.87
CA GLU A 297 -0.41 -16.42 0.52
C GLU A 297 0.84 -15.89 1.22
N ALA A 298 1.04 -14.57 1.21
CA ALA A 298 2.11 -13.94 1.99
C ALA A 298 1.99 -14.25 3.48
N ALA A 299 0.78 -14.27 4.05
CA ALA A 299 0.55 -14.64 5.44
C ALA A 299 0.91 -16.11 5.72
N ARG A 300 0.54 -17.05 4.83
CA ARG A 300 0.94 -18.46 4.94
C ARG A 300 2.45 -18.61 4.95
N LEU A 301 3.16 -17.89 4.08
CA LEU A 301 4.62 -17.87 4.04
C LEU A 301 5.22 -17.29 5.33
N LEU A 302 4.69 -16.16 5.79
CA LEU A 302 5.12 -15.49 7.01
C LEU A 302 4.88 -16.34 8.26
N ILE A 303 3.78 -17.09 8.30
CA ILE A 303 3.42 -17.97 9.42
C ILE A 303 4.04 -19.34 9.29
N LYS A 304 4.63 -19.74 8.16
CA LYS A 304 5.32 -21.03 7.93
C LYS A 304 6.59 -21.29 8.79
N LYS A 305 6.59 -20.78 10.03
CA LYS A 305 6.88 -21.52 11.27
C LYS A 305 5.58 -22.04 11.98
N GLN A 306 4.65 -22.59 11.19
CA GLN A 306 3.32 -23.19 11.48
C GLN A 306 2.15 -22.29 11.93
N PRO A 307 0.99 -22.46 11.26
CA PRO A 307 -0.32 -22.54 11.87
C PRO A 307 -0.89 -23.94 11.66
N THR A 308 -1.29 -24.57 12.76
CA THR A 308 -1.98 -25.84 12.75
C THR A 308 -3.50 -25.64 12.63
N PHE A 309 -4.12 -26.55 11.85
CA PHE A 309 -5.52 -27.07 11.88
C PHE A 309 -6.53 -26.41 10.93
N PRO A 310 -7.52 -27.14 10.34
CA PRO A 310 -8.01 -28.49 10.66
C PRO A 310 -8.24 -29.40 9.42
N ASP A 311 -7.33 -30.37 9.20
CA ASP A 311 -7.52 -31.76 8.72
C ASP A 311 -6.14 -32.31 8.34
N SER A 312 -5.23 -32.28 9.31
CA SER A 312 -3.78 -32.36 9.05
C SER A 312 -3.20 -33.76 9.21
N SER A 313 -3.77 -34.78 8.59
CA SER A 313 -3.09 -36.09 8.47
C SER A 313 -2.67 -36.38 7.04
N GLU A 314 -3.55 -36.22 6.05
CA GLU A 314 -3.25 -36.64 4.67
C GLU A 314 -2.33 -35.67 3.92
N GLU A 315 -2.61 -34.37 3.87
CA GLU A 315 -1.74 -33.43 3.12
C GLU A 315 -0.34 -33.25 3.73
N LYS A 316 -0.21 -33.39 5.06
CA LYS A 316 1.10 -33.44 5.75
C LYS A 316 1.85 -34.73 5.40
N ASN A 317 1.14 -35.86 5.34
CA ASN A 317 1.70 -37.14 4.95
C ASN A 317 2.15 -37.11 3.48
N ASP A 318 1.34 -36.57 2.57
CA ASP A 318 1.65 -36.46 1.15
C ASP A 318 2.89 -35.58 0.89
N LEU A 319 3.03 -34.46 1.62
CA LEU A 319 4.21 -33.61 1.50
C LEU A 319 5.48 -34.28 2.06
N GLU A 320 5.39 -35.02 3.16
CA GLU A 320 6.53 -35.78 3.68
C GLU A 320 6.88 -36.97 2.77
N ILE A 321 5.89 -37.69 2.24
CA ILE A 321 6.09 -38.72 1.22
C ILE A 321 6.78 -38.14 -0.01
N TYR A 322 6.37 -36.95 -0.46
CA TYR A 322 7.01 -36.26 -1.58
C TYR A 322 8.49 -35.94 -1.27
N LYS A 323 8.79 -35.39 -0.09
CA LYS A 323 10.17 -35.07 0.31
C LYS A 323 11.04 -36.32 0.42
N GLU A 324 10.50 -37.40 0.96
CA GLU A 324 11.19 -38.69 1.02
C GLU A 324 11.46 -39.23 -0.38
N ALA A 325 10.48 -39.19 -1.27
CA ALA A 325 10.66 -39.61 -2.65
C ALA A 325 11.73 -38.79 -3.38
N VAL A 326 11.76 -37.46 -3.17
CA VAL A 326 12.79 -36.59 -3.77
C VAL A 326 14.20 -36.94 -3.30
N LYS A 327 14.38 -37.36 -2.05
CA LYS A 327 15.70 -37.82 -1.54
C LYS A 327 16.17 -39.12 -2.20
N LEU A 328 15.23 -39.91 -2.72
CA LEU A 328 15.50 -41.22 -3.32
C LEU A 328 15.66 -41.15 -4.84
N LEU A 329 15.55 -39.97 -5.47
CA LEU A 329 15.57 -39.81 -6.94
C LEU A 329 16.81 -40.44 -7.58
N ASP A 330 17.98 -40.18 -7.00
CA ASP A 330 19.25 -40.62 -7.59
C ASP A 330 19.66 -42.02 -7.14
N SER A 331 19.22 -42.45 -5.94
CA SER A 331 19.64 -43.73 -5.34
C SER A 331 18.68 -44.87 -5.65
N GLU A 332 17.37 -44.64 -5.55
CA GLU A 332 16.31 -45.65 -5.63
C GLU A 332 15.07 -45.10 -6.39
N PRO A 333 15.21 -44.77 -7.69
CA PRO A 333 14.19 -44.06 -8.47
C PRO A 333 12.83 -44.80 -8.54
N GLU A 334 12.83 -46.13 -8.64
CA GLU A 334 11.59 -46.93 -8.68
C GLU A 334 10.78 -46.81 -7.38
N ILE A 335 11.47 -46.70 -6.23
CA ILE A 335 10.83 -46.52 -4.92
C ILE A 335 10.32 -45.08 -4.78
N ALA A 336 11.05 -44.11 -5.31
CA ALA A 336 10.59 -42.72 -5.38
C ALA A 336 9.29 -42.61 -6.19
N VAL A 337 9.22 -43.22 -7.38
CA VAL A 337 8.01 -43.25 -8.22
C VAL A 337 6.83 -43.87 -7.46
N LYS A 338 7.03 -45.03 -6.82
CA LYS A 338 5.96 -45.71 -6.07
C LYS A 338 5.39 -44.84 -4.95
N LYS A 339 6.23 -44.07 -4.26
CA LYS A 339 5.81 -43.10 -3.23
C LYS A 339 5.06 -41.92 -3.85
N LEU A 340 5.48 -41.42 -5.00
CA LEU A 340 4.82 -40.27 -5.65
C LEU A 340 3.44 -40.62 -6.22
N ILE A 341 3.21 -41.87 -6.67
CA ILE A 341 1.93 -42.31 -7.22
C ILE A 341 0.78 -42.14 -6.22
N SER A 342 1.01 -42.37 -4.91
CA SER A 342 -0.04 -42.20 -3.89
C SER A 342 -0.55 -40.75 -3.79
N ILE A 343 0.26 -39.78 -4.21
CA ILE A 343 -0.05 -38.35 -4.16
C ILE A 343 -0.84 -37.90 -5.40
N THR A 344 -0.70 -38.59 -6.53
CA THR A 344 -1.34 -38.18 -7.81
C THR A 344 -2.87 -38.38 -7.89
N THR A 345 -3.50 -38.80 -6.78
CA THR A 345 -4.91 -39.21 -6.74
C THR A 345 -5.90 -38.04 -6.80
N LYS A 346 -5.45 -36.79 -6.60
CA LYS A 346 -6.27 -35.57 -6.54
C LYS A 346 -6.05 -34.68 -7.78
N PRO A 347 -6.96 -34.67 -8.79
CA PRO A 347 -6.67 -34.11 -10.12
C PRO A 347 -6.41 -32.60 -10.26
N ASN A 348 -6.54 -31.80 -9.19
CA ASN A 348 -6.34 -30.34 -9.22
C ASN A 348 -5.52 -29.83 -8.02
N ASP A 349 -4.89 -30.72 -7.26
CA ASP A 349 -4.00 -30.34 -6.17
C ASP A 349 -2.61 -29.95 -6.74
N PRO A 350 -2.06 -28.77 -6.40
CA PRO A 350 -0.71 -28.38 -6.81
C PRO A 350 0.37 -29.41 -6.46
N LEU A 351 0.25 -30.12 -5.33
CA LEU A 351 1.22 -31.14 -4.94
C LEU A 351 1.07 -32.42 -5.78
N ALA A 352 -0.16 -32.86 -6.07
CA ALA A 352 -0.43 -33.95 -7.00
C ALA A 352 0.08 -33.66 -8.41
N LEU A 353 -0.08 -32.42 -8.90
CA LEU A 353 0.44 -31.99 -10.19
C LEU A 353 1.97 -32.04 -10.23
N LYS A 354 2.61 -31.54 -9.17
CA LYS A 354 4.07 -31.59 -8.99
C LYS A 354 4.61 -33.02 -8.88
N ALA A 355 3.89 -33.90 -8.18
CA ALA A 355 4.22 -35.32 -8.09
C ALA A 355 4.12 -36.00 -9.46
N ALA A 356 3.06 -35.76 -10.22
CA ALA A 356 2.90 -36.29 -11.58
C ALA A 356 4.03 -35.84 -12.52
N TYR A 357 4.42 -34.56 -12.45
CA TYR A 357 5.55 -34.03 -13.21
C TYR A 357 6.85 -34.72 -12.81
N THR A 358 7.08 -34.89 -11.51
CA THR A 358 8.31 -35.51 -10.97
C THR A 358 8.40 -36.98 -11.37
N ILE A 359 7.28 -37.72 -11.38
CA ILE A 359 7.24 -39.09 -11.91
C ILE A 359 7.64 -39.09 -13.39
N GLY A 360 7.00 -38.26 -14.23
CA GLY A 360 7.35 -38.18 -15.64
C GLY A 360 8.83 -37.85 -15.87
N TYR A 361 9.40 -36.97 -15.04
CA TYR A 361 10.82 -36.63 -15.07
C TYR A 361 11.72 -37.82 -14.72
N ILE A 362 11.43 -38.55 -13.63
CA ILE A 362 12.19 -39.74 -13.23
C ILE A 362 12.15 -40.79 -14.33
N GLU A 363 10.95 -41.10 -14.82
CA GLU A 363 10.73 -42.11 -15.85
C GLU A 363 11.53 -41.77 -17.11
N TYR A 364 11.51 -40.51 -17.55
CA TYR A 364 12.21 -40.10 -18.76
C TYR A 364 13.72 -39.97 -18.59
N PHE A 365 14.18 -39.20 -17.60
CA PHE A 365 15.59 -38.80 -17.49
C PHE A 365 16.45 -39.77 -16.67
N ILE A 366 15.85 -40.52 -15.75
CA ILE A 366 16.60 -41.41 -14.84
C ILE A 366 16.41 -42.87 -15.27
N LEU A 367 15.18 -43.31 -15.48
CA LEU A 367 14.86 -44.70 -15.83
C LEU A 367 14.88 -44.97 -17.35
N ASN A 368 14.90 -43.91 -18.17
CA ASN A 368 14.84 -43.97 -19.64
C ASN A 368 13.58 -44.69 -20.19
N ASP A 369 12.49 -44.72 -19.43
CA ASP A 369 11.17 -45.19 -19.87
C ASP A 369 10.34 -44.03 -20.43
N SER A 370 10.57 -43.74 -21.70
CA SER A 370 9.81 -42.73 -22.45
C SER A 370 8.33 -43.05 -22.61
N LEU A 371 7.92 -44.33 -22.55
CA LEU A 371 6.54 -44.72 -22.73
C LEU A 371 5.73 -44.35 -21.49
N THR A 372 6.24 -44.69 -20.30
CA THR A 372 5.61 -44.35 -19.03
C THR A 372 5.63 -42.84 -18.80
N ALA A 373 6.76 -42.18 -19.07
CA ALA A 373 6.88 -40.72 -18.94
C ALA A 373 5.84 -39.95 -19.77
N LYS A 374 5.62 -40.39 -21.02
CA LYS A 374 4.61 -39.78 -21.92
C LYS A 374 3.22 -39.75 -21.29
N THR A 375 2.80 -40.81 -20.60
CA THR A 375 1.47 -40.86 -19.98
C THR A 375 1.25 -39.75 -18.94
N TYR A 376 2.26 -39.45 -18.13
CA TYR A 376 2.21 -38.40 -17.12
C TYR A 376 2.26 -37.01 -17.75
N PHE A 377 3.15 -36.80 -18.72
CA PHE A 377 3.26 -35.52 -19.42
C PHE A 377 1.99 -35.18 -20.23
N ASP A 378 1.43 -36.15 -20.96
CA ASP A 378 0.16 -35.96 -21.69
C ASP A 378 -0.99 -35.62 -20.73
N SER A 379 -1.06 -36.28 -19.57
CA SER A 379 -2.07 -35.97 -18.54
C SER A 379 -1.94 -34.53 -18.06
N ILE A 380 -0.72 -34.03 -17.84
CA ILE A 380 -0.46 -32.65 -17.38
C ILE A 380 -0.80 -31.64 -18.47
N LEU A 381 -0.34 -31.86 -19.70
CA LEU A 381 -0.59 -30.98 -20.83
C LEU A 381 -2.09 -30.88 -21.17
N THR A 382 -2.84 -31.97 -20.98
CA THR A 382 -4.29 -32.01 -21.26
C THR A 382 -5.12 -31.39 -20.14
N LYS A 383 -4.82 -31.71 -18.87
CA LYS A 383 -5.63 -31.27 -17.73
C LYS A 383 -5.24 -29.88 -17.21
N ASN A 384 -3.97 -29.49 -17.37
CA ASN A 384 -3.42 -28.27 -16.79
C ASN A 384 -2.53 -27.51 -17.81
N PRO A 385 -3.07 -27.11 -18.97
CA PRO A 385 -2.30 -26.56 -20.10
C PRO A 385 -1.54 -25.27 -19.78
N ASP A 386 -2.04 -24.47 -18.82
CA ASP A 386 -1.48 -23.17 -18.42
C ASP A 386 -0.50 -23.25 -17.24
N SER A 387 -0.16 -24.46 -16.76
CA SER A 387 0.77 -24.62 -15.64
C SER A 387 2.23 -24.37 -16.01
N GLU A 388 3.05 -24.00 -15.01
CA GLU A 388 4.51 -23.89 -15.16
C GLU A 388 5.12 -25.22 -15.64
N PHE A 389 4.62 -26.36 -15.14
CA PHE A 389 5.05 -27.69 -15.59
C PHE A 389 4.72 -27.94 -17.06
N SER A 390 3.55 -27.50 -17.54
CA SER A 390 3.21 -27.60 -18.97
C SER A 390 4.16 -26.79 -19.84
N SER A 391 4.62 -25.63 -19.37
CA SER A 391 5.63 -24.83 -20.07
C SER A 391 7.00 -25.51 -20.07
N GLU A 392 7.37 -26.16 -18.95
CA GLU A 392 8.64 -26.88 -18.84
C GLU A 392 8.67 -28.15 -19.71
N ILE A 393 7.59 -28.94 -19.69
CA ILE A 393 7.43 -30.15 -20.53
C ILE A 393 7.57 -29.80 -22.01
N LYS A 394 6.91 -28.72 -22.47
CA LYS A 394 6.95 -28.27 -23.87
C LYS A 394 8.35 -27.97 -24.40
N LYS A 395 9.35 -27.78 -23.54
CA LYS A 395 10.75 -27.58 -23.95
C LYS A 395 11.40 -28.84 -24.52
N PHE A 396 10.93 -30.03 -24.10
CA PHE A 396 11.52 -31.31 -24.47
C PHE A 396 10.52 -32.36 -24.94
N TYR A 397 9.22 -32.06 -24.89
CA TYR A 397 8.14 -32.94 -25.32
C TYR A 397 6.98 -32.12 -25.93
N ASP A 398 6.66 -32.35 -27.19
CA ASP A 398 5.70 -31.54 -27.95
C ASP A 398 4.23 -32.01 -27.85
N GLY A 399 3.96 -33.02 -27.01
CA GLY A 399 2.66 -33.68 -26.90
C GLY A 399 2.48 -34.91 -27.81
N ASN A 400 3.40 -35.12 -28.77
CA ASN A 400 3.42 -36.29 -29.63
C ASN A 400 4.72 -37.10 -29.48
N SER A 401 5.86 -36.42 -29.50
CA SER A 401 7.20 -37.00 -29.47
C SER A 401 8.13 -36.22 -28.54
N PHE A 402 9.12 -36.90 -27.95
CA PHE A 402 10.21 -36.24 -27.25
C PHE A 402 11.14 -35.58 -28.27
N ILE A 403 11.46 -34.31 -28.03
CA ILE A 403 12.30 -33.50 -28.91
C ILE A 403 13.74 -34.04 -28.78
N LYS A 404 14.23 -34.72 -29.82
CA LYS A 404 15.66 -35.04 -29.96
C LYS A 404 16.39 -33.79 -30.45
N LEU A 405 17.10 -33.12 -29.56
CA LEU A 405 18.02 -32.05 -29.93
C LEU A 405 19.25 -32.66 -30.64
N GLU A 406 19.29 -32.60 -31.97
CA GLU A 406 20.48 -33.01 -32.74
C GLU A 406 21.68 -32.06 -32.51
N GLN A 407 21.43 -30.83 -32.05
CA GLN A 407 22.44 -29.84 -31.65
C GLN A 407 22.00 -29.06 -30.42
N LEU A 408 22.97 -28.67 -29.58
CA LEU A 408 22.73 -27.94 -28.32
C LEU A 408 22.07 -26.56 -28.58
N PRO A 409 21.06 -26.13 -27.79
CA PRO A 409 20.36 -24.87 -27.96
C PRO A 409 21.26 -23.63 -27.99
N TYR A 410 22.33 -23.64 -27.20
CA TYR A 410 23.35 -22.58 -27.20
C TYR A 410 24.04 -22.41 -28.57
N LEU A 411 24.24 -23.52 -29.30
CA LEU A 411 24.83 -23.49 -30.64
C LEU A 411 23.83 -23.00 -31.70
N GLN A 412 22.53 -23.21 -31.49
CA GLN A 412 21.48 -22.59 -32.32
C GLN A 412 21.42 -21.09 -32.09
N GLU A 413 21.41 -20.63 -30.82
CA GLU A 413 21.43 -19.19 -30.50
C GLU A 413 22.66 -18.48 -31.05
N LEU A 414 23.84 -19.11 -31.01
CA LEU A 414 25.06 -18.56 -31.60
C LEU A 414 24.93 -18.39 -33.11
N LYS A 415 24.41 -19.40 -33.82
CA LYS A 415 24.19 -19.31 -35.27
C LYS A 415 23.17 -18.23 -35.63
N GLU A 416 22.11 -18.07 -34.86
CA GLU A 416 21.11 -17.03 -35.07
C GLU A 416 21.67 -15.62 -34.84
N LYS A 417 22.55 -15.46 -33.84
CA LYS A 417 23.26 -14.20 -33.59
C LYS A 417 24.28 -13.88 -34.68
N GLU A 418 24.97 -14.89 -35.22
CA GLU A 418 25.91 -14.72 -36.33
C GLU A 418 25.19 -14.37 -37.64
N ALA A 419 24.06 -15.01 -37.94
CA ALA A 419 23.23 -14.70 -39.10
C ALA A 419 22.70 -13.26 -39.07
N LYS A 420 22.23 -12.80 -37.91
CA LYS A 420 21.77 -11.41 -37.71
C LYS A 420 22.88 -10.38 -37.89
N LYS A 421 24.11 -10.69 -37.46
CA LYS A 421 25.27 -9.80 -37.65
C LYS A 421 25.62 -9.63 -39.14
N GLN A 422 25.58 -10.70 -39.91
CA GLN A 422 25.86 -10.67 -41.35
C GLN A 422 24.79 -9.91 -42.13
N GLU A 423 23.52 -10.00 -41.73
CA GLU A 423 22.44 -9.19 -42.32
C GLU A 423 22.65 -7.69 -42.06
N THR A 424 23.03 -7.29 -40.84
CA THR A 424 23.30 -5.87 -40.52
C THR A 424 24.50 -5.30 -41.27
N GLU A 425 25.63 -6.02 -41.36
CA GLU A 425 26.82 -5.54 -42.09
C GLU A 425 26.60 -5.44 -43.61
N SER A 426 25.71 -6.28 -44.17
CA SER A 426 25.32 -6.19 -45.58
C SER A 426 24.37 -5.02 -45.90
N SER A 427 23.70 -4.48 -44.88
CA SER A 427 22.78 -3.33 -45.01
C SER A 427 23.48 -1.97 -44.89
N GLU A 428 24.57 -1.88 -44.10
CA GLU A 428 25.35 -0.65 -43.94
C GLU A 428 26.23 -0.35 -45.17
N ASN A 429 26.81 -1.38 -45.79
CA ASN A 429 27.64 -1.22 -47.00
C ASN A 429 26.88 -0.79 -48.28
N LYS A 430 25.54 -0.76 -48.25
CA LYS A 430 24.72 -0.25 -49.38
C LYS A 430 24.40 1.24 -49.28
N ASN A 431 24.54 1.86 -48.10
CA ASN A 431 24.17 3.27 -47.90
C ASN A 431 25.33 4.27 -48.08
N GLU A 432 26.58 3.80 -48.23
CA GLU A 432 27.75 4.67 -48.42
C GLU A 432 28.13 4.93 -49.89
N THR A 433 27.40 4.36 -50.88
CA THR A 433 27.72 4.53 -52.32
C THR A 433 26.86 5.53 -53.08
N GLU A 434 25.91 6.23 -52.43
CA GLU A 434 24.99 7.16 -53.12
C GLU A 434 25.06 8.64 -52.68
N SER A 435 26.04 9.06 -51.88
CA SER A 435 26.07 10.44 -51.38
C SER A 435 27.44 11.12 -51.34
N SER A 436 28.16 11.18 -52.48
CA SER A 436 28.97 12.37 -52.81
C SER A 436 29.48 12.37 -54.25
N SER A 437 28.79 13.11 -55.11
CA SER A 437 29.34 13.67 -56.34
C SER A 437 28.97 15.15 -56.42
N ILE A 438 29.84 16.03 -55.92
CA ILE A 438 29.88 17.47 -56.26
C ILE A 438 31.34 17.91 -56.36
N GLU A 439 31.58 18.76 -57.35
CA GLU A 439 32.84 19.15 -58.02
C GLU A 439 33.85 20.00 -57.22
N ASN A 440 35.13 19.74 -57.55
CA ASN A 440 36.31 20.62 -57.76
C ASN A 440 36.29 22.11 -57.30
N GLU A 441 37.29 22.51 -56.50
CA GLU A 441 38.50 23.24 -56.94
C GLU A 441 39.47 23.54 -55.75
N PRO A 442 40.79 23.83 -55.99
CA PRO A 442 41.85 23.45 -55.06
C PRO A 442 42.64 24.59 -54.36
N MET A 443 43.28 24.18 -53.26
CA MET A 443 44.56 24.60 -52.63
C MET A 443 44.82 26.07 -52.24
N LYS A 444 45.13 26.27 -50.95
CA LYS A 444 46.39 26.90 -50.53
C LYS A 444 46.82 26.51 -49.10
N ASN A 445 48.10 26.12 -49.00
CA ASN A 445 48.90 25.86 -47.80
C ASN A 445 48.93 27.01 -46.78
N ILE A 446 49.27 26.67 -45.53
CA ILE A 446 50.34 27.21 -44.64
C ILE A 446 50.01 26.66 -43.24
N GLU A 447 50.71 25.63 -42.78
CA GLU A 447 51.93 25.66 -41.95
C GLU A 447 51.69 26.02 -40.46
N GLU A 448 52.19 25.11 -39.61
CA GLU A 448 52.80 25.33 -38.29
C GLU A 448 52.01 26.08 -37.20
N ASN A 449 51.74 25.42 -36.06
CA ASN A 449 52.76 25.30 -35.03
C ASN A 449 52.34 24.44 -33.83
N GLN A 450 53.38 23.91 -33.21
CA GLN A 450 53.46 23.05 -32.04
C GLN A 450 53.09 23.81 -30.76
N GLU A 451 52.64 23.07 -29.73
CA GLU A 451 53.11 23.12 -28.33
C GLU A 451 52.14 22.24 -27.48
N THR A 452 52.47 20.97 -27.21
CA THR A 452 53.24 20.48 -26.05
C THR A 452 52.76 20.95 -24.67
N ASN A 453 51.97 20.06 -24.06
CA ASN A 453 52.33 19.29 -22.86
C ASN A 453 51.99 19.80 -21.44
N SER A 454 51.37 18.85 -20.71
CA SER A 454 51.59 18.44 -19.32
C SER A 454 51.12 19.30 -18.13
N LEU A 455 50.22 18.67 -17.36
CA LEU A 455 49.91 18.83 -15.93
C LEU A 455 51.10 18.38 -15.02
N PRO A 456 50.94 18.23 -13.69
CA PRO A 456 51.08 19.28 -12.67
C PRO A 456 52.09 18.89 -11.57
N GLU A 457 52.50 19.79 -10.69
CA GLU A 457 53.09 19.38 -9.41
C GLU A 457 52.73 20.32 -8.26
N GLN A 458 52.45 19.67 -7.13
CA GLN A 458 52.15 20.23 -5.81
C GLN A 458 53.42 20.81 -5.17
N ASN A 459 53.29 21.88 -4.38
CA ASN A 459 53.60 21.86 -2.93
C ASN A 459 53.58 23.25 -2.29
N ASN A 460 53.03 23.28 -1.08
CA ASN A 460 53.38 24.09 0.10
C ASN A 460 53.73 25.57 -0.07
N GLU A 461 52.87 26.46 0.41
CA GLU A 461 52.94 27.07 1.76
C GLU A 461 51.58 27.68 2.14
#